data_AF-L0WCZ8-F1
#
_entry.id   AF-L0WCZ8-F1
#
_cell.length_a   1.000
_cell.length_b   1.000
_cell.length_c   1.000
_cell.angle_alpha   90.00
_cell.angle_beta   90.00
_cell.angle_gamma   90.00
#
_symmetry.space_group_name_H-M   'P 1'
#
loop_
_entity.id
_entity.type
_entity.pdbx_description
1 polymer ?
#
loop_
_entity_poly.entity_id
_entity_poly.type
_entity_poly.pdbx_seq_one_letter_code
_entity_poly.pdbx_strand_id
1 'polypeptide(L)'
;MAEWLIIIGVTALIVTTLGLMHAAGSRGHSALFFLIPLASLGQVQRNWEDYRWWALARVAALLTTAVGIGLLLLSGQAFLGSAAAPMASQSGQVMRGEQRAQSTAFVSSEEAAMLAIKGEGKPLAGRLHGKAFHYDRVALINGVLTLSQGRGFLSDLEVRIVLDWDPDDITERRTLLINPSDQDAPVVHLSWKPEGKDFPETRIFKEGYKMELALAPLDKEQLTGSLELIMPDSYKSYLVGDFTAYTNNLRYRNGQVDLHYDHPDTLAHVSREYLNTQFPEGALDSIQIDNVQMHRSEGTGEVVAKVMLTNGAVQERSLQLEKSSVGWSVTPGSMESREISPAREGESQLVDPATLPEQEQTPRVPAPVTRTFPELVAYNGQQVTIETRDGDSLPGIIRGVGADSLKLEMAVGSGSVERNVDAGQVVSVLLANGQQVNVKGDDDSAGTALETEDDGSVDSPPATQSKPAEPPVAPSVTNSKLPALGQLQGKEVTVTAGDGSQRRGILTGVESDHVTLSVPMGAGSMEYFYDLDSISNIEAVKH
;
A
#
# COMPACT_ATOMS: atom_id res chain seq x y z
N MET A 1 22.02 38.10 -8.47
CA MET A 1 22.69 39.09 -7.60
C MET A 1 23.71 38.45 -6.64
N ALA A 2 23.41 37.30 -6.02
CA ALA A 2 24.32 36.60 -5.12
C ALA A 2 25.66 36.21 -5.77
N GLU A 3 25.64 35.66 -6.99
CA GLU A 3 26.84 35.26 -7.74
C GLU A 3 27.81 36.42 -8.01
N TRP A 4 27.30 37.60 -8.38
CA TRP A 4 28.13 38.80 -8.59
C TRP A 4 28.78 39.28 -7.30
N LEU A 5 28.10 39.17 -6.16
CA LEU A 5 28.66 39.53 -4.85
C LEU A 5 29.77 38.56 -4.42
N ILE A 6 29.64 37.27 -4.73
CA ILE A 6 30.70 36.28 -4.49
C ILE A 6 31.91 36.58 -5.36
N ILE A 7 31.72 36.82 -6.66
CA ILE A 7 32.82 37.11 -7.60
C ILE A 7 33.53 38.41 -7.19
N ILE A 8 32.79 39.49 -6.94
CA ILE A 8 33.37 40.78 -6.51
C ILE A 8 34.10 40.61 -5.17
N GLY A 9 33.52 39.87 -4.22
CA GLY A 9 34.12 39.60 -2.92
C GLY A 9 35.43 38.80 -3.03
N VAL A 10 35.45 37.72 -3.81
CA VAL A 10 36.65 36.89 -4.02
C VAL A 10 37.73 37.66 -4.77
N THR A 11 37.38 38.45 -5.79
CA THR A 11 38.35 39.28 -6.52
C THR A 11 38.95 40.36 -5.62
N ALA A 12 38.12 41.06 -4.83
CA ALA A 12 38.60 42.04 -3.86
C ALA A 12 39.50 41.40 -2.79
N LEU A 13 39.21 40.15 -2.39
CA LEU A 13 40.03 39.40 -1.44
C LEU A 13 41.42 39.09 -2.00
N ILE A 14 41.50 38.69 -3.28
CA ILE A 14 42.78 38.43 -3.95
C ILE A 14 43.58 39.72 -4.06
N VAL A 15 42.97 40.81 -4.55
CA VAL A 15 43.65 42.11 -4.74
C VAL A 15 44.16 42.67 -3.41
N THR A 16 43.36 42.62 -2.35
CA THR A 16 43.78 43.09 -1.02
C THR A 16 44.87 42.20 -0.40
N THR A 17 44.86 40.90 -0.69
CA THR A 17 45.94 39.98 -0.28
C THR A 17 47.25 40.30 -0.99
N LEU A 18 47.23 40.56 -2.31
CA LEU A 18 48.41 41.03 -3.04
C LEU A 18 48.88 42.42 -2.54
N GLY A 19 47.95 43.31 -2.21
CA GLY A 19 48.27 44.62 -1.62
C GLY A 19 49.01 44.50 -0.28
N LEU A 20 48.59 43.57 0.59
CA LEU A 20 49.30 43.25 1.84
C LEU A 20 50.70 42.68 1.57
N MET A 21 50.81 41.77 0.61
CA MET A 21 52.10 41.19 0.22
C MET A 21 53.08 42.23 -0.32
N HIS A 22 52.59 43.17 -1.13
CA HIS A 22 53.41 44.27 -1.67
C HIS A 22 53.81 45.29 -0.58
N ALA A 23 52.90 45.63 0.33
CA ALA A 23 53.18 46.49 1.48
C ALA A 23 54.15 45.82 2.48
N ALA A 24 54.13 44.50 2.59
CA ALA A 24 55.11 43.74 3.38
C ALA A 24 56.49 43.72 2.71
N GLY A 25 56.54 43.42 1.41
CA GLY A 25 57.78 43.36 0.64
C GLY A 25 58.53 44.68 0.56
N SER A 26 57.82 45.80 0.38
CA SER A 26 58.41 47.15 0.36
C SER A 26 59.02 47.58 1.71
N ARG A 27 58.71 46.87 2.80
CA ARG A 27 59.17 47.18 4.16
C ARG A 27 60.07 46.11 4.75
N GLY A 28 60.52 45.15 3.93
CA GLY A 28 61.45 44.09 4.35
C GLY A 28 60.82 42.94 5.15
N HIS A 29 59.49 42.89 5.24
CA HIS A 29 58.76 41.78 5.85
C HIS A 29 58.48 40.66 4.85
N SER A 30 58.46 39.41 5.31
CA SER A 30 58.19 38.26 4.45
C SER A 30 56.74 38.26 3.96
N ALA A 31 56.55 38.47 2.65
CA ALA A 31 55.25 38.53 1.99
C ALA A 31 54.50 37.18 2.02
N LEU A 32 55.22 36.06 2.15
CA LEU A 32 54.65 34.71 2.19
C LEU A 32 53.70 34.48 3.38
N PHE A 33 53.90 35.19 4.50
CA PHE A 33 53.01 35.08 5.67
C PHE A 33 51.58 35.53 5.38
N PHE A 34 51.35 36.40 4.39
CA PHE A 34 50.04 36.96 4.09
C PHE A 34 49.17 36.08 3.19
N LEU A 35 49.75 35.02 2.60
CA LEU A 35 49.02 34.01 1.83
C LEU A 35 48.18 33.09 2.75
N ILE A 36 48.62 32.86 3.99
CA ILE A 36 47.88 32.06 4.98
C ILE A 36 47.21 33.01 5.97
N PRO A 37 45.87 33.19 5.94
CA PRO A 37 45.19 34.27 6.66
C PRO A 37 45.46 34.27 8.17
N LEU A 38 45.46 33.10 8.80
CA LEU A 38 45.64 32.94 10.24
C LEU A 38 47.10 33.14 10.69
N ALA A 39 48.08 32.84 9.82
CA ALA A 39 49.49 33.05 10.12
C ALA A 39 49.89 34.53 10.09
N SER A 40 49.14 35.37 9.35
CA SER A 40 49.39 36.81 9.23
C SER A 40 48.85 37.66 10.38
N LEU A 41 47.98 37.10 11.24
CA LEU A 41 47.26 37.86 12.27
C LEU A 41 48.20 38.54 13.29
N GLY A 42 49.21 37.80 13.78
CA GLY A 42 50.18 38.33 14.74
C GLY A 42 51.04 39.46 14.16
N GLN A 43 51.33 39.41 12.85
CA GLN A 43 52.12 40.43 12.17
C GLN A 43 51.31 41.69 11.87
N VAL A 44 50.03 41.53 11.54
CA VAL A 44 49.09 42.65 11.35
C VAL A 44 48.80 43.37 12.66
N GLN A 45 48.64 42.65 13.77
CA GLN A 45 48.41 43.26 15.09
C GLN A 45 49.62 44.03 15.60
N ARG A 46 50.83 43.48 15.40
CA ARG A 46 52.07 44.12 15.85
C ARG A 46 52.41 45.39 15.06
N ASN A 47 52.03 45.44 13.78
CA ASN A 47 52.32 46.53 12.85
C ASN A 47 51.02 47.15 12.30
N TRP A 48 50.04 47.40 13.17
CA TRP A 48 48.68 47.77 12.77
C TRP A 48 48.60 49.05 11.95
N GLU A 49 49.39 50.07 12.29
CA GLU A 49 49.36 51.36 11.59
C GLU A 49 49.69 51.26 10.10
N ASP A 50 50.48 50.24 9.75
CA ASP A 50 51.01 50.00 8.41
C ASP A 50 50.09 49.15 7.54
N TYR A 51 49.37 48.20 8.16
CA TYR A 51 48.57 47.21 7.44
C TYR A 51 47.06 47.42 7.60
N ARG A 52 46.60 48.31 8.48
CA ARG A 52 45.18 48.51 8.83
C ARG A 52 44.24 48.63 7.64
N TRP A 53 44.59 49.43 6.63
CA TRP A 53 43.67 49.69 5.51
C TRP A 53 43.50 48.46 4.62
N TRP A 54 44.59 47.77 4.31
CA TRP A 54 44.54 46.54 3.51
C TRP A 54 43.96 45.36 4.30
N ALA A 55 44.22 45.28 5.60
CA ALA A 55 43.66 44.27 6.48
C ALA A 55 42.14 44.43 6.64
N LEU A 56 41.66 45.65 6.88
CA LEU A 56 40.22 45.95 6.97
C LEU A 56 39.51 45.72 5.63
N ALA A 57 40.12 46.13 4.51
CA ALA A 57 39.57 45.86 3.19
C ALA A 57 39.45 44.36 2.89
N ARG A 58 40.43 43.56 3.33
CA ARG A 58 40.39 42.08 3.20
C ARG A 58 39.27 41.46 4.03
N VAL A 59 39.04 41.96 5.25
CA VAL A 59 37.91 41.53 6.09
C VAL A 59 36.58 41.91 5.47
N ALA A 60 36.45 43.12 4.93
CA ALA A 60 35.25 43.55 4.22
C ALA A 60 34.98 42.68 2.98
N ALA A 61 36.03 42.30 2.23
CA ALA A 61 35.92 41.38 1.10
C ALA A 61 35.46 39.97 1.51
N LEU A 62 35.98 39.45 2.64
CA LEU A 62 35.51 38.19 3.23
C LEU A 62 34.03 38.25 3.59
N LEU A 63 33.59 39.31 4.28
CA LEU A 63 32.20 39.49 4.68
C LEU A 63 31.28 39.63 3.45
N THR A 64 31.70 40.36 2.43
CA THR A 64 30.93 40.51 1.19
C THR A 64 30.78 39.17 0.47
N THR A 65 31.86 38.38 0.43
CA THR A 65 31.82 37.02 -0.13
C THR A 65 30.90 36.11 0.68
N ALA A 66 30.97 36.16 2.01
CA ALA A 66 30.14 35.37 2.91
C ALA A 66 28.66 35.74 2.80
N VAL A 67 28.34 37.03 2.64
CA VAL A 67 26.98 37.49 2.36
C VAL A 67 26.51 37.01 0.99
N GLY A 68 27.36 37.04 -0.03
CA GLY A 68 27.07 36.47 -1.34
C GLY A 68 26.77 34.97 -1.27
N ILE A 69 27.58 34.19 -0.55
CA ILE A 69 27.38 32.75 -0.33
C ILE A 69 26.11 32.50 0.49
N GLY A 70 25.86 33.30 1.53
CA GLY A 70 24.63 33.24 2.32
C GLY A 70 23.40 33.46 1.44
N LEU A 71 23.40 34.49 0.59
CA LEU A 71 22.30 34.73 -0.34
C LEU A 71 22.12 33.60 -1.38
N LEU A 72 23.21 32.95 -1.79
CA LEU A 72 23.18 31.84 -2.75
C LEU A 72 22.63 30.55 -2.11
N LEU A 73 22.97 30.29 -0.84
CA LEU A 73 22.40 29.21 -0.05
C LEU A 73 20.91 29.44 0.25
N LEU A 74 20.51 30.70 0.47
CA LEU A 74 19.10 31.06 0.65
C LEU A 74 18.28 31.01 -0.65
N SER A 75 18.89 31.08 -1.85
CA SER A 75 18.17 31.07 -3.13
C SER A 75 18.06 29.69 -3.81
N GLY A 76 18.57 28.63 -3.19
CA GLY A 76 18.41 27.25 -3.70
C GLY A 76 19.11 26.93 -5.02
N GLN A 77 19.94 27.83 -5.55
CA GLN A 77 20.78 27.60 -6.73
C GLN A 77 22.09 26.94 -6.27
N ALA A 78 22.09 25.61 -6.21
CA ALA A 78 23.14 24.81 -5.57
C ALA A 78 24.50 24.83 -6.33
N PHE A 79 25.61 24.93 -5.58
CA PHE A 79 26.95 24.60 -6.10
C PHE A 79 27.59 23.51 -5.24
N LEU A 80 27.15 22.27 -5.48
CA LEU A 80 27.91 21.01 -5.38
C LEU A 80 27.00 19.93 -5.98
N GLY A 81 27.09 19.75 -7.30
CA GLY A 81 26.21 18.87 -8.08
C GLY A 81 26.96 18.19 -9.22
N SER A 82 27.79 17.20 -8.87
CA SER A 82 28.06 16.02 -9.69
C SER A 82 28.04 14.85 -8.70
N ALA A 83 27.00 14.02 -8.63
CA ALA A 83 26.47 13.21 -9.73
C ALA A 83 24.93 13.09 -9.75
N ALA A 84 24.46 12.70 -10.94
CA ALA A 84 23.10 12.37 -11.38
C ALA A 84 22.19 13.55 -11.75
N ALA A 85 22.03 13.73 -13.06
CA ALA A 85 21.16 14.68 -13.72
C ALA A 85 19.66 14.37 -13.52
N PRO A 86 18.78 15.37 -13.66
CA PRO A 86 17.35 15.16 -13.87
C PRO A 86 17.09 14.95 -15.37
N MET A 87 16.58 13.77 -15.73
CA MET A 87 15.78 13.59 -16.93
C MET A 87 14.31 13.62 -16.53
N ALA A 88 13.52 14.28 -17.37
CA ALA A 88 12.10 14.49 -17.20
C ALA A 88 11.29 13.17 -17.16
N SER A 89 10.07 13.32 -16.65
CA SER A 89 8.95 12.38 -16.63
C SER A 89 9.09 11.12 -15.78
N GLN A 90 9.06 11.29 -14.46
CA GLN A 90 8.40 10.35 -13.55
C GLN A 90 7.60 11.16 -12.53
N SER A 91 6.34 11.44 -12.84
CA SER A 91 5.33 11.76 -11.82
C SER A 91 5.05 10.46 -11.06
N GLY A 92 5.96 10.03 -10.19
CA GLY A 92 5.65 9.04 -9.16
C GLY A 92 5.20 9.80 -7.91
N GLN A 93 4.27 9.23 -7.15
CA GLN A 93 3.99 9.68 -5.79
C GLN A 93 5.32 9.85 -5.05
N VAL A 94 5.69 11.09 -4.71
CA VAL A 94 6.92 11.36 -4.00
C VAL A 94 6.72 10.92 -2.54
N MET A 95 6.95 9.64 -2.27
CA MET A 95 7.11 9.12 -0.91
C MET A 95 8.45 9.63 -0.38
N ARG A 96 8.46 10.85 0.15
CA ARG A 96 9.63 11.40 0.82
C ARG A 96 9.62 10.87 2.26
N GLY A 97 10.22 9.71 2.46
CA GLY A 97 10.56 9.24 3.80
C GLY A 97 11.73 10.07 4.33
N GLU A 98 11.47 10.94 5.30
CA GLU A 98 12.53 11.57 6.08
C GLU A 98 12.96 10.58 7.16
N GLN A 99 14.09 9.89 6.94
CA GLN A 99 14.65 8.94 7.91
C GLN A 99 15.11 9.61 9.22
N ARG A 100 15.09 10.95 9.31
CA ARG A 100 15.39 11.75 10.50
C ARG A 100 14.66 13.09 10.41
N ALA A 101 13.35 13.11 10.65
CA ALA A 101 12.70 14.36 10.98
C ALA A 101 13.19 14.75 12.38
N GLN A 102 14.29 15.52 12.48
CA GLN A 102 14.74 16.03 13.77
C GLN A 102 13.56 16.78 14.40
N SER A 103 13.16 16.35 15.60
CA SER A 103 12.06 16.97 16.34
C SER A 103 12.18 18.50 16.27
N THR A 104 11.19 19.16 15.69
CA THR A 104 11.24 20.61 15.53
C THR A 104 10.95 21.27 16.88
N ALA A 105 11.45 22.49 17.09
CA ALA A 105 11.16 23.27 18.30
C ALA A 105 9.65 23.48 18.53
N PHE A 106 8.82 23.30 17.50
CA PHE A 106 7.37 23.34 17.63
C PHE A 106 6.81 22.15 18.41
N VAL A 107 7.30 20.94 18.17
CA VAL A 107 6.77 19.71 18.80
C VAL A 107 6.88 19.77 20.34
N SER A 108 7.94 20.39 20.84
CA SER A 108 8.21 20.61 22.27
C SER A 108 7.82 22.00 22.78
N SER A 109 7.12 22.81 21.99
CA SER A 109 6.76 24.19 22.35
C SER A 109 5.56 24.28 23.30
N GLU A 110 5.51 25.36 24.08
CA GLU A 110 4.33 25.75 24.85
C GLU A 110 3.10 25.97 23.94
N GLU A 111 3.32 26.43 22.70
CA GLU A 111 2.27 26.56 21.69
C GLU A 111 1.59 25.20 21.41
N ALA A 112 2.37 24.12 21.28
CA ALA A 112 1.85 22.79 21.07
C ALA A 112 1.10 22.24 22.30
N ALA A 113 1.62 22.47 23.51
CA ALA A 113 0.93 22.10 24.74
C ALA A 113 -0.42 22.84 24.90
N MET A 114 -0.49 24.11 24.51
CA MET A 114 -1.74 24.87 24.52
C MET A 114 -2.75 24.38 23.48
N LEU A 115 -2.30 23.82 22.35
CA LEU A 115 -3.18 23.21 21.36
C LEU A 115 -3.82 21.93 21.88
N ALA A 116 -3.06 21.10 22.62
CA ALA A 116 -3.56 19.90 23.28
C ALA A 116 -4.74 20.23 24.22
N ILE A 117 -4.52 21.17 25.15
CA ILE A 117 -5.53 21.62 26.12
C ILE A 117 -6.76 22.21 25.41
N LYS A 118 -6.57 22.91 24.29
CA LYS A 118 -7.68 23.51 23.54
C LYS A 118 -8.56 22.48 22.84
N GLY A 119 -8.02 21.33 22.45
CA GLY A 119 -8.75 20.29 21.72
C GLY A 119 -9.39 19.25 22.63
N GLU A 120 -8.99 19.16 23.90
CA GLU A 120 -9.60 18.24 24.87
C GLU A 120 -11.12 18.46 24.97
N GLY A 121 -11.89 17.37 24.85
CA GLY A 121 -13.36 17.39 24.92
C GLY A 121 -14.05 18.01 23.69
N LYS A 122 -13.32 18.25 22.59
CA LYS A 122 -13.85 18.82 21.34
C LYS A 122 -13.70 17.83 20.19
N PRO A 123 -14.53 17.95 19.14
CA PRO A 123 -14.33 17.18 17.92
C PRO A 123 -12.92 17.36 17.37
N LEU A 124 -12.31 16.25 16.96
CA LEU A 124 -10.97 16.20 16.40
C LEU A 124 -10.86 17.18 15.23
N ALA A 125 -9.93 18.10 15.35
CA ALA A 125 -9.64 19.09 14.32
C ALA A 125 -8.16 19.46 14.36
N GLY A 126 -7.71 20.17 13.35
CA GLY A 126 -6.36 20.71 13.40
C GLY A 126 -5.93 21.39 12.12
N ARG A 127 -4.63 21.34 11.88
CA ARG A 127 -4.02 21.90 10.69
C ARG A 127 -3.02 20.90 10.13
N LEU A 128 -3.17 20.56 8.86
CA LEU A 128 -2.33 19.62 8.15
C LEU A 128 -1.73 20.29 6.92
N HIS A 129 -0.40 20.30 6.82
CA HIS A 129 0.32 20.93 5.72
C HIS A 129 -0.13 22.38 5.45
N GLY A 130 -0.40 23.14 6.52
CA GLY A 130 -0.86 24.54 6.44
C GLY A 130 -2.36 24.73 6.14
N LYS A 131 -3.11 23.67 5.84
CA LYS A 131 -4.55 23.69 5.59
C LYS A 131 -5.35 23.29 6.83
N ALA A 132 -6.48 23.93 7.08
CA ALA A 132 -7.38 23.52 8.16
C ALA A 132 -7.94 22.12 7.88
N PHE A 133 -7.97 21.28 8.92
CA PHE A 133 -8.43 19.90 8.83
C PHE A 133 -9.67 19.68 9.71
N HIS A 134 -10.69 19.07 9.11
CA HIS A 134 -11.85 18.50 9.77
C HIS A 134 -12.10 17.14 9.15
N TYR A 135 -12.20 16.09 9.96
CA TYR A 135 -12.38 14.75 9.43
C TYR A 135 -13.78 14.59 8.84
N ASP A 136 -13.86 13.98 7.66
CA ASP A 136 -15.09 13.44 7.09
C ASP A 136 -15.26 11.95 7.47
N ARG A 137 -14.15 11.24 7.68
CA ARG A 137 -14.12 9.83 8.10
C ARG A 137 -12.91 9.53 8.98
N VAL A 138 -13.13 8.70 9.99
CA VAL A 138 -12.06 8.04 10.75
C VAL A 138 -12.32 6.54 10.78
N ALA A 139 -11.30 5.74 10.50
CA ALA A 139 -11.41 4.29 10.54
C ALA A 139 -10.13 3.63 11.05
N LEU A 140 -10.26 2.54 11.83
CA LEU A 140 -9.16 1.66 12.21
C LEU A 140 -9.39 0.30 11.58
N ILE A 141 -8.64 -0.01 10.53
CA ILE A 141 -8.83 -1.23 9.74
C ILE A 141 -7.45 -1.84 9.49
N ASN A 142 -7.31 -3.14 9.73
CA ASN A 142 -6.07 -3.88 9.52
C ASN A 142 -4.85 -3.20 10.20
N GLY A 143 -5.00 -2.73 11.44
CA GLY A 143 -3.92 -2.07 12.17
C GLY A 143 -3.62 -0.62 11.77
N VAL A 144 -4.35 -0.03 10.82
CA VAL A 144 -4.09 1.34 10.35
C VAL A 144 -5.23 2.28 10.72
N LEU A 145 -4.95 3.26 11.60
CA LEU A 145 -5.87 4.35 11.91
C LEU A 145 -5.78 5.41 10.81
N THR A 146 -6.83 5.56 10.02
CA THR A 146 -6.93 6.51 8.92
C THR A 146 -7.92 7.61 9.25
N LEU A 147 -7.46 8.86 9.19
CA LEU A 147 -8.28 10.06 9.34
C LEU A 147 -8.28 10.81 8.02
N SER A 148 -9.43 10.93 7.37
CA SER A 148 -9.53 11.53 6.05
C SER A 148 -10.53 12.67 5.98
N GLN A 149 -10.21 13.64 5.13
CA GLN A 149 -11.06 14.73 4.70
C GLN A 149 -11.14 14.71 3.17
N GLY A 150 -12.33 14.87 2.64
CA GLY A 150 -12.63 14.82 1.20
C GLY A 150 -13.82 13.91 0.93
N ARG A 151 -14.59 14.28 -0.10
CA ARG A 151 -15.77 13.50 -0.55
C ARG A 151 -15.49 12.61 -1.77
N GLY A 152 -14.31 12.74 -2.38
CA GLY A 152 -13.87 11.96 -3.54
C GLY A 152 -13.27 10.60 -3.15
N PHE A 153 -12.87 9.83 -4.16
CA PHE A 153 -12.15 8.56 -3.96
C PHE A 153 -10.78 8.75 -3.31
N LEU A 154 -10.10 9.85 -3.65
CA LEU A 154 -8.87 10.29 -3.00
C LEU A 154 -9.21 11.41 -2.01
N SER A 155 -8.74 11.25 -0.78
CA SER A 155 -8.84 12.25 0.28
C SER A 155 -8.04 13.50 -0.10
N ASP A 156 -8.61 14.69 0.16
CA ASP A 156 -7.92 15.97 -0.04
C ASP A 156 -6.82 16.17 1.02
N LEU A 157 -7.09 15.70 2.24
CA LEU A 157 -6.15 15.63 3.36
C LEU A 157 -6.36 14.32 4.10
N GLU A 158 -5.27 13.66 4.48
CA GLU A 158 -5.35 12.40 5.18
C GLU A 158 -4.15 12.18 6.11
N VAL A 159 -4.40 11.55 7.25
CA VAL A 159 -3.38 11.02 8.14
C VAL A 159 -3.62 9.53 8.32
N ARG A 160 -2.59 8.71 8.11
CA ARG A 160 -2.60 7.28 8.43
C ARG A 160 -1.56 7.00 9.50
N ILE A 161 -1.94 6.23 10.52
CA ILE A 161 -1.07 5.83 11.62
C ILE A 161 -1.06 4.30 11.66
N VAL A 162 0.10 3.71 11.44
CA VAL A 162 0.29 2.25 11.45
C VAL A 162 0.50 1.80 12.89
N LEU A 163 -0.57 1.36 13.54
CA LEU A 163 -0.59 0.97 14.95
C LEU A 163 -0.33 -0.53 15.16
N ASP A 164 -0.58 -1.36 14.14
CA ASP A 164 -0.57 -2.82 14.21
C ASP A 164 -1.53 -3.37 15.29
N TRP A 165 -2.62 -2.62 15.55
CA TRP A 165 -3.68 -3.04 16.48
C TRP A 165 -4.83 -3.66 15.71
N ASP A 166 -5.19 -4.90 16.04
CA ASP A 166 -6.47 -5.45 15.61
C ASP A 166 -7.59 -4.71 16.35
N PRO A 167 -8.54 -4.05 15.65
CA PRO A 167 -9.67 -3.40 16.31
C PRO A 167 -10.50 -4.37 17.15
N ASP A 168 -10.60 -5.66 16.78
CA ASP A 168 -11.41 -6.65 17.50
C ASP A 168 -10.77 -7.04 18.85
N ASP A 169 -9.46 -6.85 19.01
CA ASP A 169 -8.73 -7.07 20.26
C ASP A 169 -8.94 -5.93 21.28
N ILE A 170 -9.45 -4.77 20.84
CA ILE A 170 -9.68 -3.61 21.70
C ILE A 170 -11.00 -3.80 22.44
N THR A 171 -10.97 -4.59 23.52
CA THR A 171 -12.13 -4.84 24.40
C THR A 171 -12.21 -3.87 25.58
N GLU A 172 -11.12 -3.15 25.88
CA GLU A 172 -11.02 -2.14 26.91
C GLU A 172 -10.27 -0.90 26.39
N ARG A 173 -10.21 0.17 27.20
CA ARG A 173 -9.49 1.39 26.82
C ARG A 173 -8.00 1.09 26.63
N ARG A 174 -7.50 1.31 25.42
CA ARG A 174 -6.09 1.20 25.05
C ARG A 174 -5.50 2.59 24.81
N THR A 175 -4.35 2.87 25.41
CA THR A 175 -3.65 4.16 25.27
C THR A 175 -2.25 3.95 24.74
N LEU A 176 -1.80 4.86 23.87
CA LEU A 176 -0.47 4.91 23.31
C LEU A 176 0.09 6.32 23.45
N LEU A 177 1.25 6.44 24.11
CA LEU A 177 1.97 7.69 24.26
C LEU A 177 3.32 7.57 23.56
N ILE A 178 3.59 8.50 22.65
CA ILE A 178 4.83 8.62 21.89
C ILE A 178 5.43 9.99 22.13
N ASN A 179 6.67 9.99 22.58
CA ASN A 179 7.50 11.18 22.69
C ASN A 179 8.40 11.34 21.46
N PRO A 180 8.84 12.58 21.15
CA PRO A 180 9.68 12.83 19.98
C PRO A 180 11.04 12.11 19.97
N SER A 181 11.48 11.59 21.11
CA SER A 181 12.75 10.86 21.27
C SER A 181 12.61 9.34 21.19
N ASP A 182 11.37 8.84 21.10
CA ASP A 182 11.11 7.39 21.05
C ASP A 182 11.47 6.86 19.67
N GLN A 183 12.19 5.73 19.64
CA GLN A 183 12.69 5.12 18.39
C GLN A 183 11.73 4.04 17.84
N ASP A 184 10.89 3.47 18.69
CA ASP A 184 9.92 2.43 18.36
C ASP A 184 8.50 3.03 18.28
N ALA A 185 8.35 4.06 17.45
CA ALA A 185 7.10 4.77 17.26
C ALA A 185 6.34 4.25 16.01
N PRO A 186 4.98 4.24 16.03
CA PRO A 186 4.16 4.02 14.84
C PRO A 186 4.59 4.85 13.64
N VAL A 187 4.43 4.31 12.43
CA VAL A 187 4.71 5.12 11.23
C VAL A 187 3.48 5.99 10.93
N VAL A 188 3.69 7.30 10.81
CA VAL A 188 2.65 8.28 10.48
C VAL A 188 2.82 8.74 9.04
N HIS A 189 1.81 8.53 8.20
CA HIS A 189 1.76 9.05 6.84
C HIS A 189 0.83 10.27 6.81
N LEU A 190 1.34 11.39 6.31
CA LEU A 190 0.56 12.59 6.02
C LEU A 190 0.42 12.72 4.51
N SER A 191 -0.81 12.67 4.02
CA SER A 191 -1.13 12.83 2.60
C SER A 191 -1.95 14.09 2.37
N TRP A 192 -1.63 14.84 1.31
CA TRP A 192 -2.40 16.01 0.90
C TRP A 192 -2.47 16.12 -0.62
N LYS A 193 -3.61 16.59 -1.14
CA LYS A 193 -3.77 16.91 -2.55
C LYS A 193 -3.23 18.32 -2.85
N PRO A 194 -2.17 18.46 -3.67
CA PRO A 194 -1.69 19.77 -4.10
C PRO A 194 -2.69 20.46 -5.04
N GLU A 195 -2.68 21.79 -5.08
CA GLU A 195 -3.53 22.53 -6.00
C GLU A 195 -3.18 22.22 -7.46
N GLY A 196 -4.21 21.98 -8.28
CA GLY A 196 -4.05 21.67 -9.70
C GLY A 196 -3.51 20.27 -10.01
N LYS A 197 -3.33 19.40 -9.01
CA LYS A 197 -3.00 17.98 -9.20
C LYS A 197 -4.17 17.10 -8.80
N ASP A 198 -4.32 15.96 -9.47
CA ASP A 198 -5.38 14.99 -9.16
C ASP A 198 -5.01 13.99 -8.07
N PHE A 199 -3.71 13.84 -7.78
CA PHE A 199 -3.18 12.86 -6.82
C PHE A 199 -2.61 13.50 -5.55
N PRO A 200 -2.73 12.82 -4.40
CA PRO A 200 -2.11 13.25 -3.17
C PRO A 200 -0.61 13.02 -3.19
N GLU A 201 0.13 13.92 -2.55
CA GLU A 201 1.52 13.74 -2.14
C GLU A 201 1.55 13.23 -0.70
N THR A 202 2.51 12.36 -0.37
CA THR A 202 2.61 11.71 0.95
C THR A 202 3.97 11.94 1.58
N ARG A 203 3.98 12.42 2.81
CA ARG A 203 5.15 12.49 3.69
C ARG A 203 5.05 11.43 4.78
N ILE A 204 6.16 10.78 5.09
CA ILE A 204 6.22 9.70 6.08
C ILE A 204 7.09 10.15 7.26
N PHE A 205 6.53 10.07 8.46
CA PHE A 205 7.21 10.33 9.72
C PHE A 205 7.36 9.01 10.49
N LYS A 206 8.61 8.63 10.77
CA LYS A 206 8.93 7.44 11.56
C LYS A 206 9.25 7.76 13.02
N GLU A 207 9.67 9.01 13.29
CA GLU A 207 10.10 9.49 14.59
C GLU A 207 9.94 11.02 14.66
N GLY A 208 10.24 11.62 15.82
CA GLY A 208 10.31 13.08 15.99
C GLY A 208 8.98 13.80 16.22
N TYR A 209 7.86 13.08 16.12
CA TYR A 209 6.52 13.57 16.42
C TYR A 209 6.14 13.26 17.88
N LYS A 210 5.16 13.99 18.41
CA LYS A 210 4.50 13.67 19.69
C LYS A 210 3.12 13.10 19.37
N MET A 211 2.74 12.01 20.04
CA MET A 211 1.39 11.46 19.92
C MET A 211 0.87 10.97 21.26
N GLU A 212 -0.39 11.28 21.56
CA GLU A 212 -1.18 10.62 22.58
C GLU A 212 -2.47 10.14 21.91
N LEU A 213 -2.66 8.82 21.87
CA LEU A 213 -3.84 8.19 21.30
C LEU A 213 -4.49 7.35 22.39
N ALA A 214 -5.79 7.57 22.62
CA ALA A 214 -6.60 6.63 23.37
C ALA A 214 -7.75 6.14 22.50
N LEU A 215 -8.03 4.84 22.54
CA LEU A 215 -9.16 4.19 21.90
C LEU A 215 -9.91 3.36 22.93
N ALA A 216 -11.23 3.32 22.85
CA ALA A 216 -12.08 2.44 23.64
C ALA A 216 -13.26 1.96 22.80
N PRO A 217 -13.82 0.77 23.10
CA PRO A 217 -15.08 0.33 22.49
C PRO A 217 -16.17 1.37 22.68
N LEU A 218 -16.93 1.66 21.62
CA LEU A 218 -18.15 2.45 21.71
C LEU A 218 -19.37 1.56 21.49
N ASP A 219 -19.43 0.91 20.32
CA ASP A 219 -20.52 0.05 19.86
C ASP A 219 -19.96 -1.02 18.91
N LYS A 220 -20.83 -1.88 18.35
CA LYS A 220 -20.43 -2.82 17.30
C LYS A 220 -19.81 -2.04 16.13
N GLU A 221 -18.60 -2.44 15.74
CA GLU A 221 -17.82 -1.86 14.64
C GLU A 221 -17.41 -0.38 14.83
N GLN A 222 -17.44 0.12 16.07
CA GLN A 222 -17.10 1.51 16.40
C GLN A 222 -16.25 1.63 17.66
N LEU A 223 -15.23 2.48 17.57
CA LEU A 223 -14.37 2.87 18.67
C LEU A 223 -14.53 4.37 18.93
N THR A 224 -14.62 4.77 20.19
CA THR A 224 -14.43 6.16 20.58
C THR A 224 -12.94 6.40 20.82
N GLY A 225 -12.45 7.57 20.41
CA GLY A 225 -11.04 7.88 20.52
C GLY A 225 -10.75 9.34 20.83
N SER A 226 -9.57 9.58 21.39
CA SER A 226 -8.97 10.91 21.54
C SER A 226 -7.56 10.86 20.96
N LEU A 227 -7.21 11.84 20.13
CA LEU A 227 -5.90 11.94 19.50
C LEU A 227 -5.32 13.32 19.77
N GLU A 228 -4.10 13.36 20.29
CA GLU A 228 -3.16 14.47 20.17
C GLU A 228 -2.02 13.99 19.26
N LEU A 229 -1.82 14.63 18.12
CA LEU A 229 -0.72 14.35 17.21
C LEU A 229 -0.08 15.66 16.78
N ILE A 230 1.22 15.81 17.02
CA ILE A 230 1.99 16.99 16.65
C ILE A 230 3.19 16.55 15.81
N MET A 231 3.23 17.00 14.56
CA MET A 231 4.21 16.53 13.58
C MET A 231 5.42 17.48 13.44
N PRO A 232 6.62 16.95 13.16
CA PRO A 232 7.85 17.72 13.01
C PRO A 232 7.99 18.31 11.59
N ASP A 233 6.92 18.87 11.02
CA ASP A 233 6.97 19.47 9.69
C ASP A 233 7.13 21.00 9.75
N SER A 234 7.54 21.59 8.62
CA SER A 234 7.70 23.05 8.49
C SER A 234 6.37 23.81 8.62
N TYR A 235 5.24 23.13 8.47
CA TYR A 235 3.91 23.73 8.49
C TYR A 235 3.25 23.70 9.88
N LYS A 236 3.97 23.20 10.90
CA LYS A 236 3.45 23.06 12.26
C LYS A 236 2.13 22.30 12.26
N SER A 237 2.13 21.13 11.63
CA SER A 237 0.94 20.31 11.48
C SER A 237 0.59 19.61 12.80
N TYR A 238 -0.70 19.60 13.12
CA TYR A 238 -1.23 19.00 14.34
C TYR A 238 -2.67 18.53 14.16
N LEU A 239 -3.08 17.54 14.96
CA LEU A 239 -4.46 17.09 15.16
C LEU A 239 -4.71 16.93 16.66
N VAL A 240 -5.78 17.53 17.17
CA VAL A 240 -6.15 17.39 18.59
C VAL A 240 -7.67 17.28 18.72
N GLY A 241 -8.14 16.31 19.51
CA GLY A 241 -9.52 16.18 19.94
C GLY A 241 -10.06 14.76 19.86
N ASP A 242 -11.38 14.65 19.98
CA ASP A 242 -12.13 13.40 20.09
C ASP A 242 -12.76 13.00 18.76
N PHE A 243 -12.83 11.69 18.48
CA PHE A 243 -13.40 11.14 17.25
C PHE A 243 -14.07 9.79 17.49
N THR A 244 -14.89 9.38 16.52
CA THR A 244 -15.42 8.02 16.43
C THR A 244 -14.78 7.35 15.22
N ALA A 245 -14.10 6.23 15.43
CA ALA A 245 -13.49 5.43 14.38
C ALA A 245 -14.35 4.21 14.06
N TYR A 246 -14.56 3.95 12.78
CA TYR A 246 -15.19 2.72 12.30
C TYR A 246 -14.16 1.61 12.10
N THR A 247 -14.52 0.38 12.41
CA THR A 247 -13.62 -0.78 12.25
C THR A 247 -13.85 -1.55 10.95
N ASN A 248 -14.70 -1.01 10.06
CA ASN A 248 -15.03 -1.59 8.76
C ASN A 248 -14.91 -0.56 7.62
N ASN A 249 -14.94 -1.00 6.36
CA ASN A 249 -14.85 -0.08 5.21
C ASN A 249 -16.19 0.57 4.83
N LEU A 250 -17.20 0.50 5.69
CA LEU A 250 -18.47 1.17 5.44
C LEU A 250 -18.34 2.68 5.66
N ARG A 251 -19.14 3.42 4.91
CA ARG A 251 -19.34 4.85 5.12
C ARG A 251 -20.71 5.05 5.72
N TYR A 252 -20.83 5.94 6.70
CA TYR A 252 -22.09 6.23 7.37
C TYR A 252 -22.50 7.68 7.14
N ARG A 253 -23.80 7.91 6.98
CA ARG A 253 -24.43 9.25 6.97
C ARG A 253 -25.59 9.21 7.94
N ASN A 254 -25.59 10.11 8.93
CA ASN A 254 -26.61 10.17 9.97
C ASN A 254 -26.83 8.83 10.70
N GLY A 255 -25.75 8.07 10.93
CA GLY A 255 -25.79 6.77 11.60
C GLY A 255 -26.27 5.59 10.74
N GLN A 256 -26.60 5.80 9.46
CA GLN A 256 -26.96 4.74 8.51
C GLN A 256 -25.86 4.53 7.48
N VAL A 257 -25.73 3.32 6.95
CA VAL A 257 -24.77 3.02 5.89
C VAL A 257 -25.13 3.82 4.62
N ASP A 258 -24.14 4.52 4.06
CA ASP A 258 -24.23 5.29 2.83
C ASP A 258 -24.24 4.34 1.63
N LEU A 259 -25.45 3.96 1.19
CA LEU A 259 -25.63 3.06 0.05
C LEU A 259 -25.13 3.66 -1.28
N HIS A 260 -24.80 4.95 -1.35
CA HIS A 260 -24.21 5.55 -2.55
C HIS A 260 -22.68 5.45 -2.56
N TYR A 261 -22.06 4.94 -1.50
CA TYR A 261 -20.61 4.79 -1.39
C TYR A 261 -20.11 3.59 -2.21
N ASP A 262 -19.26 3.89 -3.20
CA ASP A 262 -18.74 2.91 -4.16
C ASP A 262 -17.56 2.11 -3.60
N HIS A 263 -17.90 1.09 -2.81
CA HIS A 263 -16.96 0.19 -2.16
C HIS A 263 -17.50 -1.26 -2.08
N PRO A 264 -16.66 -2.30 -2.28
CA PRO A 264 -17.08 -3.70 -2.16
C PRO A 264 -17.81 -4.04 -0.86
N ASP A 265 -17.33 -3.56 0.29
CA ASP A 265 -18.02 -3.75 1.58
C ASP A 265 -19.46 -3.19 1.61
N THR A 266 -19.75 -2.11 0.86
CA THR A 266 -21.13 -1.59 0.72
C THR A 266 -22.01 -2.63 0.02
N LEU A 267 -21.52 -3.26 -1.06
CA LEU A 267 -22.24 -4.31 -1.77
C LEU A 267 -22.41 -5.55 -0.88
N ALA A 268 -21.36 -5.93 -0.14
CA ALA A 268 -21.43 -7.02 0.84
C ALA A 268 -22.48 -6.76 1.93
N HIS A 269 -22.58 -5.52 2.42
CA HIS A 269 -23.59 -5.10 3.38
C HIS A 269 -25.01 -5.20 2.80
N VAL A 270 -25.23 -4.61 1.61
CA VAL A 270 -26.53 -4.65 0.91
C VAL A 270 -26.97 -6.08 0.65
N SER A 271 -26.07 -6.95 0.18
CA SER A 271 -26.34 -8.36 -0.07
C SER A 271 -26.70 -9.11 1.20
N ARG A 272 -25.99 -8.86 2.31
CA ARG A 272 -26.30 -9.49 3.60
C ARG A 272 -27.67 -9.07 4.12
N GLU A 273 -27.98 -7.77 4.08
CA GLU A 273 -29.30 -7.26 4.46
C GLU A 273 -30.41 -7.86 3.58
N TYR A 274 -30.20 -7.93 2.27
CA TYR A 274 -31.14 -8.57 1.36
C TYR A 274 -31.35 -10.04 1.72
N LEU A 275 -30.28 -10.83 1.89
CA LEU A 275 -30.36 -12.25 2.24
C LEU A 275 -31.08 -12.46 3.57
N ASN A 276 -30.84 -11.63 4.59
CA ASN A 276 -31.58 -11.68 5.86
C ASN A 276 -33.10 -11.58 5.67
N THR A 277 -33.58 -10.83 4.67
CA THR A 277 -35.01 -10.72 4.36
C THR A 277 -35.59 -11.90 3.57
N GLN A 278 -34.73 -12.70 2.93
CA GLN A 278 -35.17 -13.84 2.09
C GLN A 278 -35.45 -15.11 2.89
N PHE A 279 -35.03 -15.18 4.16
CA PHE A 279 -35.24 -16.33 5.02
C PHE A 279 -36.24 -16.02 6.14
N PRO A 280 -37.08 -16.99 6.55
CA PRO A 280 -37.87 -16.87 7.76
C PRO A 280 -36.98 -16.62 8.99
N GLU A 281 -37.52 -15.91 9.98
CA GLU A 281 -36.83 -15.66 11.24
C GLU A 281 -36.38 -16.99 11.90
N GLY A 282 -35.10 -17.08 12.26
CA GLY A 282 -34.50 -18.29 12.86
C GLY A 282 -34.16 -19.43 11.88
N ALA A 283 -34.44 -19.29 10.58
CA ALA A 283 -33.99 -20.27 9.58
C ALA A 283 -32.51 -20.11 9.22
N LEU A 284 -31.98 -18.90 9.39
CA LEU A 284 -30.62 -18.50 9.05
C LEU A 284 -29.71 -18.61 10.29
N ASP A 285 -28.60 -19.33 10.16
CA ASP A 285 -27.56 -19.42 11.18
C ASP A 285 -26.47 -18.35 10.94
N SER A 286 -25.89 -18.33 9.74
CA SER A 286 -24.88 -17.33 9.37
C SER A 286 -24.84 -17.02 7.87
N ILE A 287 -24.36 -15.81 7.52
CA ILE A 287 -24.08 -15.39 6.14
C ILE A 287 -22.61 -14.98 6.06
N GLN A 288 -21.86 -15.69 5.22
CA GLN A 288 -20.49 -15.36 4.86
C GLN A 288 -20.46 -14.81 3.44
N ILE A 289 -19.82 -13.66 3.23
CA ILE A 289 -19.58 -13.13 1.90
C ILE A 289 -18.23 -13.68 1.44
N ASP A 290 -18.24 -14.41 0.34
CA ASP A 290 -17.06 -15.12 -0.17
C ASP A 290 -16.33 -14.29 -1.22
N ASN A 291 -17.07 -13.63 -2.11
CA ASN A 291 -16.49 -12.84 -3.19
C ASN A 291 -17.40 -11.66 -3.52
N VAL A 292 -16.78 -10.50 -3.78
CA VAL A 292 -17.45 -9.31 -4.28
C VAL A 292 -16.68 -8.79 -5.49
N GLN A 293 -17.36 -8.68 -6.62
CA GLN A 293 -16.86 -8.06 -7.84
C GLN A 293 -17.66 -6.79 -8.10
N MET A 294 -16.95 -5.68 -8.32
CA MET A 294 -17.59 -4.38 -8.51
C MET A 294 -17.08 -3.70 -9.79
N HIS A 295 -18.00 -3.40 -10.70
CA HIS A 295 -17.76 -2.66 -11.93
C HIS A 295 -18.25 -1.21 -11.74
N ARG A 296 -17.37 -0.37 -11.20
CA ARG A 296 -17.74 1.00 -10.75
C ARG A 296 -18.29 1.88 -11.88
N SER A 297 -17.68 1.85 -13.06
CA SER A 297 -18.07 2.67 -14.23
C SER A 297 -19.49 2.34 -14.71
N GLU A 298 -19.86 1.06 -14.64
CA GLU A 298 -21.15 0.54 -15.05
C GLU A 298 -22.20 0.67 -13.95
N GLY A 299 -21.76 0.84 -12.69
CA GLY A 299 -22.66 0.85 -11.55
C GLY A 299 -23.27 -0.52 -11.29
N THR A 300 -22.55 -1.60 -11.61
CA THR A 300 -22.97 -2.99 -11.43
C THR A 300 -22.00 -3.73 -10.49
N GLY A 301 -22.45 -4.84 -9.91
CA GLY A 301 -21.58 -5.71 -9.13
C GLY A 301 -22.20 -7.07 -8.88
N GLU A 302 -21.36 -8.05 -8.60
CA GLU A 302 -21.74 -9.42 -8.27
C GLU A 302 -21.23 -9.78 -6.89
N VAL A 303 -22.08 -10.43 -6.09
CA VAL A 303 -21.74 -10.90 -4.75
C VAL A 303 -22.09 -12.37 -4.63
N VAL A 304 -21.10 -13.17 -4.26
CA VAL A 304 -21.28 -14.58 -3.90
C VAL A 304 -21.21 -14.72 -2.39
N ALA A 305 -22.24 -15.33 -1.81
CA ALA A 305 -22.38 -15.53 -0.38
C ALA A 305 -22.67 -17.00 -0.04
N LYS A 306 -22.06 -17.50 1.02
CA LYS A 306 -22.45 -18.77 1.65
C LYS A 306 -23.43 -18.49 2.78
N VAL A 307 -24.57 -19.15 2.69
CA VAL A 307 -25.67 -19.11 3.65
C VAL A 307 -25.70 -20.43 4.38
N MET A 308 -25.48 -20.40 5.70
CA MET A 308 -25.67 -21.53 6.58
C MET A 308 -27.06 -21.44 7.21
N LEU A 309 -27.86 -22.49 7.04
CA LEU A 309 -29.18 -22.62 7.64
C LEU A 309 -29.08 -23.36 8.97
N THR A 310 -30.03 -23.11 9.87
CA THR A 310 -30.06 -23.74 11.20
C THR A 310 -30.24 -25.26 11.17
N ASN A 311 -30.70 -25.82 10.05
CA ASN A 311 -30.75 -27.26 9.80
C ASN A 311 -29.40 -27.85 9.32
N GLY A 312 -28.34 -27.04 9.29
CA GLY A 312 -26.99 -27.42 8.84
C GLY A 312 -26.80 -27.42 7.32
N ALA A 313 -27.82 -27.09 6.53
CA ALA A 313 -27.65 -26.94 5.09
C ALA A 313 -26.78 -25.71 4.76
N VAL A 314 -25.90 -25.86 3.78
CA VAL A 314 -25.06 -24.76 3.29
C VAL A 314 -25.41 -24.49 1.84
N GLN A 315 -25.80 -23.26 1.56
CA GLN A 315 -26.24 -22.80 0.25
C GLN A 315 -25.35 -21.65 -0.22
N GLU A 316 -24.86 -21.73 -1.45
CA GLU A 316 -24.25 -20.60 -2.15
C GLU A 316 -25.35 -19.76 -2.79
N ARG A 317 -25.25 -18.44 -2.65
CA ARG A 317 -26.14 -17.46 -3.26
C ARG A 317 -25.30 -16.51 -4.08
N SER A 318 -25.55 -16.43 -5.38
CA SER A 318 -25.00 -15.35 -6.23
C SER A 318 -26.07 -14.27 -6.41
N LEU A 319 -25.67 -13.02 -6.25
CA LEU A 319 -26.52 -11.84 -6.30
C LEU A 319 -25.90 -10.84 -7.27
N GLN A 320 -26.70 -10.34 -8.21
CA GLN A 320 -26.33 -9.18 -9.02
C GLN A 320 -26.89 -7.91 -8.36
N LEU A 321 -26.08 -6.86 -8.31
CA LEU A 321 -26.39 -5.56 -7.74
C LEU A 321 -26.24 -4.48 -8.80
N GLU A 322 -27.08 -3.46 -8.69
CA GLU A 322 -27.03 -2.26 -9.51
C GLU A 322 -27.12 -1.01 -8.63
N LYS A 323 -26.47 0.06 -9.08
CA LYS A 323 -26.52 1.37 -8.45
C LYS A 323 -27.65 2.19 -9.08
N SER A 324 -28.61 2.57 -8.24
CA SER A 324 -29.77 3.37 -8.64
C SER A 324 -29.83 4.70 -7.88
N SER A 325 -30.96 5.40 -7.99
CA SER A 325 -31.20 6.64 -7.24
C SER A 325 -31.17 6.45 -5.72
N VAL A 326 -31.50 5.25 -5.22
CA VAL A 326 -31.47 4.91 -3.78
C VAL A 326 -30.10 4.40 -3.32
N GLY A 327 -29.13 4.28 -4.23
CA GLY A 327 -27.82 3.69 -3.97
C GLY A 327 -27.71 2.28 -4.53
N TRP A 328 -26.74 1.52 -4.03
CA TRP A 328 -26.58 0.10 -4.35
C TRP A 328 -27.76 -0.72 -3.85
N SER A 329 -28.31 -1.56 -4.73
CA SER A 329 -29.42 -2.47 -4.42
C SER A 329 -29.29 -3.77 -5.21
N VAL A 330 -29.78 -4.87 -4.65
CA VAL A 330 -29.86 -6.15 -5.37
C VAL A 330 -30.85 -6.05 -6.53
N THR A 331 -30.44 -6.46 -7.72
CA THR A 331 -31.29 -6.53 -8.91
C THR A 331 -32.40 -7.55 -8.67
N PRO A 332 -33.69 -7.17 -8.74
CA PRO A 332 -34.78 -8.10 -8.47
C PRO A 332 -34.72 -9.35 -9.36
N GLY A 333 -34.82 -10.53 -8.75
CA GLY A 333 -34.81 -11.80 -9.47
C GLY A 333 -33.42 -12.29 -9.94
N SER A 334 -32.34 -11.57 -9.62
CA SER A 334 -30.97 -11.99 -9.96
C SER A 334 -30.40 -13.09 -9.07
N MET A 335 -31.08 -13.41 -7.97
CA MET A 335 -30.56 -14.35 -6.97
C MET A 335 -30.54 -15.78 -7.50
N GLU A 336 -29.35 -16.29 -7.76
CA GLU A 336 -29.12 -17.69 -8.07
C GLU A 336 -28.73 -18.46 -6.81
N SER A 337 -29.12 -19.73 -6.74
CA SER A 337 -28.94 -20.55 -5.54
C SER A 337 -28.37 -21.91 -5.90
N ARG A 338 -27.27 -22.28 -5.26
CA ARG A 338 -26.63 -23.57 -5.43
C ARG A 338 -26.44 -24.22 -4.07
N GLU A 339 -27.00 -25.41 -3.89
CA GLU A 339 -26.82 -26.17 -2.65
C GLU A 339 -25.41 -26.79 -2.64
N ILE A 340 -24.61 -26.43 -1.63
CA ILE A 340 -23.27 -26.99 -1.44
C ILE A 340 -23.34 -28.23 -0.57
N SER A 341 -24.23 -28.25 0.43
CA SER A 341 -24.43 -29.39 1.33
C SER A 341 -25.88 -29.47 1.81
N PRO A 342 -26.50 -30.66 1.75
CA PRO A 342 -27.88 -30.85 2.16
C PRO A 342 -28.04 -30.74 3.68
N ALA A 343 -29.26 -30.41 4.12
CA ALA A 343 -29.64 -30.44 5.53
C ALA A 343 -29.36 -31.82 6.14
N ARG A 344 -28.98 -31.88 7.42
CA ARG A 344 -28.96 -33.16 8.14
C ARG A 344 -30.39 -33.66 8.27
N GLU A 345 -30.79 -34.60 7.42
CA GLU A 345 -32.03 -35.34 7.63
C GLU A 345 -31.87 -36.29 8.81
N GLY A 346 -32.68 -36.06 9.85
CA GLY A 346 -33.02 -37.05 10.86
C GLY A 346 -32.16 -37.01 12.11
N GLU A 347 -32.60 -36.24 13.10
CA GLU A 347 -32.78 -36.74 14.48
C GLU A 347 -33.66 -35.75 15.25
N SER A 348 -34.93 -35.66 14.84
CA SER A 348 -35.99 -35.31 15.79
C SER A 348 -36.19 -36.50 16.72
N GLN A 349 -35.21 -36.79 17.58
CA GLN A 349 -35.39 -37.73 18.66
C GLN A 349 -36.08 -36.96 19.79
N LEU A 350 -37.34 -37.31 20.06
CA LEU A 350 -38.02 -36.94 21.29
C LEU A 350 -37.10 -37.32 22.45
N VAL A 351 -36.54 -36.32 23.12
CA VAL A 351 -35.73 -36.51 24.33
C VAL A 351 -36.68 -36.93 25.44
N ASP A 352 -36.79 -38.24 25.67
CA ASP A 352 -37.29 -38.76 26.93
C ASP A 352 -36.24 -38.40 28.01
N PRO A 353 -36.59 -37.67 29.08
CA PRO A 353 -35.62 -37.09 30.02
C PRO A 353 -35.02 -38.11 31.00
N ALA A 354 -35.02 -39.40 30.64
CA ALA A 354 -34.51 -40.46 31.48
C ALA A 354 -33.84 -41.53 30.63
N THR A 355 -32.61 -41.24 30.17
CA THR A 355 -31.42 -42.11 30.21
C THR A 355 -30.35 -41.42 29.37
N LEU A 356 -29.39 -40.77 30.01
CA LEU A 356 -28.14 -40.38 29.36
C LEU A 356 -27.21 -41.60 29.38
N PRO A 357 -26.91 -42.26 28.26
CA PRO A 357 -25.60 -42.86 28.09
C PRO A 357 -24.63 -41.74 27.72
N GLU A 358 -23.63 -41.59 28.57
CA GLU A 358 -22.43 -40.80 28.35
C GLU A 358 -21.75 -41.29 27.06
N GLN A 359 -22.07 -40.66 25.92
CA GLN A 359 -21.30 -40.84 24.70
C GLN A 359 -20.05 -39.98 24.82
N GLU A 360 -18.93 -40.64 25.15
CA GLU A 360 -17.60 -40.15 24.78
C GLU A 360 -17.59 -39.87 23.28
N GLN A 361 -17.75 -38.59 22.93
CA GLN A 361 -17.45 -38.09 21.59
C GLN A 361 -15.93 -38.14 21.43
N THR A 362 -15.39 -39.31 21.11
CA THR A 362 -14.10 -39.37 20.44
C THR A 362 -14.33 -38.79 19.04
N PRO A 363 -13.64 -37.70 18.64
CA PRO A 363 -13.71 -37.23 17.26
C PRO A 363 -13.25 -38.39 16.37
N ARG A 364 -14.14 -38.93 15.52
CA ARG A 364 -13.72 -39.87 14.49
C ARG A 364 -12.87 -39.11 13.48
N VAL A 365 -11.56 -39.09 13.71
CA VAL A 365 -10.57 -38.65 12.72
C VAL A 365 -10.80 -39.47 11.44
N PRO A 366 -11.03 -38.84 10.27
CA PRO A 366 -11.20 -39.56 9.02
C PRO A 366 -9.97 -40.43 8.74
N ALA A 367 -10.17 -41.65 8.23
CA ALA A 367 -9.05 -42.55 7.92
C ALA A 367 -8.10 -41.91 6.89
N PRO A 368 -6.77 -42.10 7.00
CA PRO A 368 -5.81 -41.57 6.04
C PRO A 368 -6.07 -42.07 4.62
N VAL A 369 -5.92 -41.20 3.63
CA VAL A 369 -6.12 -41.52 2.21
C VAL A 369 -4.82 -41.32 1.45
N THR A 370 -4.47 -42.22 0.54
CA THR A 370 -3.27 -42.08 -0.30
C THR A 370 -3.63 -41.44 -1.64
N ARG A 371 -2.87 -40.44 -2.07
CA ARG A 371 -3.02 -39.72 -3.34
C ARG A 371 -1.68 -39.56 -4.04
N THR A 372 -1.71 -39.32 -5.35
CA THR A 372 -0.52 -38.91 -6.09
C THR A 372 -0.28 -37.41 -5.93
N PHE A 373 0.94 -36.93 -6.16
CA PHE A 373 1.24 -35.51 -6.01
C PHE A 373 0.36 -34.60 -6.89
N PRO A 374 0.09 -34.90 -8.18
CA PRO A 374 -0.79 -34.07 -9.01
C PRO A 374 -2.24 -34.03 -8.51
N GLU A 375 -2.72 -35.09 -7.84
CA GLU A 375 -4.08 -35.13 -7.27
C GLU A 375 -4.27 -34.15 -6.11
N LEU A 376 -3.18 -33.59 -5.55
CA LEU A 376 -3.27 -32.56 -4.52
C LEU A 376 -3.91 -31.26 -5.04
N VAL A 377 -4.01 -31.09 -6.37
CA VAL A 377 -4.76 -29.97 -6.98
C VAL A 377 -6.21 -29.90 -6.50
N ALA A 378 -6.80 -31.04 -6.08
CA ALA A 378 -8.15 -31.09 -5.52
C ALA A 378 -8.30 -30.32 -4.19
N TYR A 379 -7.19 -30.04 -3.52
CA TYR A 379 -7.15 -29.30 -2.25
C TYR A 379 -6.69 -27.84 -2.44
N ASN A 380 -6.68 -27.34 -3.68
CA ASN A 380 -6.36 -25.94 -3.95
C ASN A 380 -7.32 -24.99 -3.23
N GLY A 381 -6.78 -23.96 -2.59
CA GLY A 381 -7.52 -23.02 -1.75
C GLY A 381 -7.85 -23.52 -0.34
N GLN A 382 -7.45 -24.74 0.04
CA GLN A 382 -7.67 -25.27 1.40
C GLN A 382 -6.48 -25.00 2.32
N GLN A 383 -6.78 -24.76 3.60
CA GLN A 383 -5.79 -24.71 4.67
C GLN A 383 -5.33 -26.14 5.00
N VAL A 384 -4.02 -26.35 4.94
CA VAL A 384 -3.38 -27.64 5.19
C VAL A 384 -2.12 -27.49 6.03
N THR A 385 -1.67 -28.60 6.62
CA THR A 385 -0.31 -28.73 7.17
C THR A 385 0.42 -29.79 6.38
N ILE A 386 1.49 -29.39 5.69
CA ILE A 386 2.31 -30.29 4.89
C ILE A 386 3.45 -30.82 5.75
N GLU A 387 3.61 -32.14 5.79
CA GLU A 387 4.78 -32.80 6.35
C GLU A 387 5.80 -33.06 5.23
N THR A 388 7.01 -32.52 5.40
CA THR A 388 8.09 -32.70 4.43
C THR A 388 8.94 -33.92 4.76
N ARG A 389 9.70 -34.40 3.77
CA ARG A 389 10.65 -35.52 3.93
C ARG A 389 11.75 -35.22 4.95
N ASP A 390 12.06 -33.94 5.16
CA ASP A 390 13.03 -33.47 6.15
C ASP A 390 12.45 -33.46 7.58
N GLY A 391 11.15 -33.79 7.74
CA GLY A 391 10.44 -33.83 9.01
C GLY A 391 9.82 -32.49 9.42
N ASP A 392 9.88 -31.48 8.57
CA ASP A 392 9.28 -30.17 8.85
C ASP A 392 7.77 -30.20 8.59
N SER A 393 7.01 -29.53 9.46
CA SER A 393 5.58 -29.30 9.28
C SER A 393 5.33 -27.86 8.84
N LEU A 394 4.76 -27.68 7.65
CA LEU A 394 4.50 -26.38 7.02
C LEU A 394 2.99 -26.11 6.95
N PRO A 395 2.44 -25.26 7.85
CA PRO A 395 1.05 -24.83 7.75
C PRO A 395 0.88 -23.76 6.68
N GLY A 396 -0.14 -23.89 5.83
CA GLY A 396 -0.46 -22.90 4.81
C GLY A 396 -1.66 -23.24 3.94
N ILE A 397 -1.97 -22.38 2.98
CA ILE A 397 -3.04 -22.56 1.99
C ILE A 397 -2.40 -23.00 0.68
N ILE A 398 -2.88 -24.09 0.09
CA ILE A 398 -2.43 -24.50 -1.25
C ILE A 398 -2.97 -23.47 -2.26
N ARG A 399 -2.09 -22.84 -3.05
CA ARG A 399 -2.48 -21.87 -4.10
C ARG A 399 -2.34 -22.40 -5.51
N GLY A 400 -1.58 -23.48 -5.66
CA GLY A 400 -1.49 -24.21 -6.91
C GLY A 400 -0.61 -25.45 -6.78
N VAL A 401 -0.91 -26.46 -7.57
CA VAL A 401 -0.10 -27.68 -7.70
C VAL A 401 0.33 -27.76 -9.16
N GLY A 402 1.63 -27.58 -9.40
CA GLY A 402 2.26 -27.79 -10.70
C GLY A 402 2.69 -29.25 -10.88
N ALA A 403 3.42 -29.54 -11.96
CA ALA A 403 3.92 -30.89 -12.22
C ALA A 403 4.84 -31.40 -11.10
N ASP A 404 5.81 -30.57 -10.69
CA ASP A 404 6.88 -30.96 -9.75
C ASP A 404 6.94 -30.09 -8.49
N SER A 405 6.01 -29.13 -8.32
CA SER A 405 6.04 -28.22 -7.17
C SER A 405 4.65 -27.76 -6.75
N LEU A 406 4.50 -27.51 -5.45
CA LEU A 406 3.27 -27.05 -4.80
C LEU A 406 3.52 -25.65 -4.23
N LYS A 407 2.66 -24.70 -4.61
CA LYS A 407 2.65 -23.35 -4.07
C LYS A 407 1.84 -23.32 -2.78
N LEU A 408 2.50 -22.99 -1.69
CA LEU A 408 1.92 -22.90 -0.35
C LEU A 408 2.02 -21.45 0.15
N GLU A 409 0.90 -20.80 0.40
CA GLU A 409 0.86 -19.51 1.07
C GLU A 409 0.82 -19.72 2.58
N MET A 410 1.85 -19.25 3.29
CA MET A 410 1.99 -19.40 4.73
C MET A 410 1.81 -18.04 5.42
N ALA A 411 1.11 -18.02 6.55
CA ALA A 411 1.07 -16.84 7.42
C ALA A 411 2.38 -16.74 8.21
N VAL A 412 3.10 -15.62 8.07
CA VAL A 412 4.35 -15.35 8.81
C VAL A 412 4.24 -13.97 9.45
N GLY A 413 3.99 -13.93 10.75
CA GLY A 413 3.74 -12.68 11.47
C GLY A 413 2.48 -11.98 10.97
N SER A 414 2.61 -10.74 10.48
CA SER A 414 1.52 -9.91 9.95
C SER A 414 1.37 -9.97 8.42
N GLY A 415 2.11 -10.83 7.73
CA GLY A 415 2.05 -10.99 6.27
C GLY A 415 1.92 -12.44 5.83
N SER A 416 1.72 -12.65 4.54
CA SER A 416 1.75 -13.97 3.92
C SER A 416 2.98 -14.13 3.02
N VAL A 417 3.54 -15.34 3.01
CA VAL A 417 4.68 -15.72 2.17
C VAL A 417 4.26 -16.90 1.33
N GLU A 418 4.34 -16.75 0.01
CA GLU A 418 4.21 -17.87 -0.92
C GLU A 418 5.54 -18.63 -1.00
N ARG A 419 5.51 -19.90 -0.61
CA ARG A 419 6.64 -20.84 -0.70
C ARG A 419 6.32 -21.92 -1.72
N ASN A 420 7.26 -22.16 -2.62
CA ASN A 420 7.18 -23.32 -3.51
C ASN A 420 7.84 -24.53 -2.83
N VAL A 421 7.13 -25.65 -2.75
CA VAL A 421 7.56 -26.91 -2.12
C VAL A 421 7.68 -27.97 -3.21
N ASP A 422 8.86 -28.59 -3.33
CA ASP A 422 9.10 -29.60 -4.36
C ASP A 422 8.30 -30.88 -4.11
N ALA A 423 7.82 -31.52 -5.17
CA ALA A 423 7.00 -32.74 -5.10
C ALA A 423 7.67 -33.87 -4.33
N GLY A 424 8.99 -34.04 -4.53
CA GLY A 424 9.79 -35.05 -3.83
C GLY A 424 9.97 -34.78 -2.34
N GLN A 425 9.69 -33.56 -1.87
CA GLN A 425 9.76 -33.18 -0.46
C GLN A 425 8.44 -33.39 0.27
N VAL A 426 7.30 -33.52 -0.40
CA VAL A 426 5.99 -33.67 0.26
C VAL A 426 5.71 -35.13 0.61
N VAL A 427 5.56 -35.44 1.91
CA VAL A 427 5.27 -36.81 2.40
C VAL A 427 3.80 -36.98 2.72
N SER A 428 3.23 -36.06 3.50
CA SER A 428 1.81 -36.09 3.87
C SER A 428 1.22 -34.68 3.95
N VAL A 429 -0.10 -34.59 3.76
CA VAL A 429 -0.86 -33.35 3.85
C VAL A 429 -2.00 -33.57 4.82
N LEU A 430 -2.02 -32.85 5.94
CA LEU A 430 -3.10 -32.86 6.92
C LEU A 430 -4.10 -31.76 6.58
N LEU A 431 -5.34 -32.14 6.31
CA LEU A 431 -6.43 -31.21 6.03
C LEU A 431 -7.04 -30.67 7.33
N ALA A 432 -7.71 -29.52 7.26
CA ALA A 432 -8.37 -28.88 8.41
C ALA A 432 -9.43 -29.77 9.11
N ASN A 433 -9.99 -30.76 8.41
CA ASN A 433 -10.93 -31.74 8.96
C ASN A 433 -10.24 -32.92 9.71
N GLY A 434 -8.91 -32.88 9.86
CA GLY A 434 -8.10 -33.91 10.50
C GLY A 434 -7.77 -35.11 9.60
N GLN A 435 -8.19 -35.11 8.33
CA GLN A 435 -7.86 -36.16 7.38
C GLN A 435 -6.41 -36.02 6.89
N GLN A 436 -5.62 -37.08 7.04
CA GLN A 436 -4.26 -37.15 6.52
C GLN A 436 -4.25 -37.72 5.10
N VAL A 437 -3.64 -37.01 4.17
CA VAL A 437 -3.45 -37.43 2.78
C VAL A 437 -1.99 -37.78 2.55
N ASN A 438 -1.68 -39.06 2.38
CA ASN A 438 -0.31 -39.52 2.11
C ASN A 438 0.02 -39.38 0.62
N VAL A 439 1.17 -38.81 0.30
CA VAL A 439 1.60 -38.59 -1.09
C VAL A 439 2.47 -39.76 -1.56
N LYS A 440 2.03 -40.46 -2.61
CA LYS A 440 2.80 -41.53 -3.24
C LYS A 440 3.86 -40.92 -4.16
N GLY A 441 5.14 -41.15 -3.89
CA GLY A 441 6.26 -40.76 -4.75
C GLY A 441 6.40 -41.67 -5.97
N ASP A 442 6.84 -41.11 -7.10
CA ASP A 442 6.97 -41.77 -8.40
C ASP A 442 8.18 -42.73 -8.54
N ASP A 443 8.78 -43.17 -7.43
CA ASP A 443 9.96 -44.07 -7.46
C ASP A 443 9.64 -45.55 -7.73
N ASP A 444 8.42 -45.88 -8.18
CA ASP A 444 8.02 -47.25 -8.55
C ASP A 444 7.52 -47.33 -10.01
N SER A 445 8.35 -46.89 -10.96
CA SER A 445 8.21 -47.24 -12.37
C SER A 445 9.57 -47.50 -13.02
N ALA A 446 10.29 -48.48 -12.47
CA ALA A 446 11.35 -49.15 -13.20
C ALA A 446 10.74 -50.07 -14.28
N GLY A 447 11.04 -49.76 -15.53
CA GLY A 447 11.00 -50.70 -16.67
C GLY A 447 9.80 -50.55 -17.60
N THR A 448 10.01 -50.00 -18.79
CA THR A 448 10.35 -50.78 -19.99
C THR A 448 10.65 -49.81 -21.14
N ALA A 449 11.56 -50.24 -22.01
CA ALA A 449 12.30 -49.42 -22.96
C ALA A 449 11.51 -49.03 -24.22
N LEU A 450 12.01 -47.95 -24.85
CA LEU A 450 12.26 -47.75 -26.28
C LEU A 450 11.16 -48.17 -27.28
N GLU A 451 10.74 -47.21 -28.13
CA GLU A 451 11.06 -47.27 -29.57
C GLU A 451 10.90 -45.89 -30.22
N THR A 452 12.00 -45.45 -30.83
CA THR A 452 12.16 -44.29 -31.71
C THR A 452 12.41 -44.83 -33.12
N GLU A 453 11.61 -44.38 -34.09
CA GLU A 453 11.92 -44.33 -35.53
C GLU A 453 11.33 -42.99 -36.01
N ASP A 454 12.10 -41.96 -36.33
CA ASP A 454 13.10 -41.73 -37.40
C ASP A 454 12.50 -41.17 -38.70
N ASP A 455 13.04 -39.98 -39.01
CA ASP A 455 13.27 -39.20 -40.23
C ASP A 455 12.33 -39.25 -41.45
N GLY A 456 12.21 -38.07 -42.08
CA GLY A 456 11.55 -37.85 -43.36
C GLY A 456 11.44 -36.37 -43.70
N SER A 457 12.57 -35.77 -44.05
CA SER A 457 12.78 -34.35 -44.29
C SER A 457 12.72 -33.92 -45.79
N VAL A 458 12.42 -32.63 -46.00
CA VAL A 458 12.73 -31.75 -47.17
C VAL A 458 11.89 -31.88 -48.46
N ASP A 459 11.17 -30.80 -48.85
CA ASP A 459 11.53 -29.96 -50.03
C ASP A 459 10.72 -28.64 -50.10
N SER A 460 11.33 -27.58 -50.66
CA SER A 460 10.79 -26.23 -50.84
C SER A 460 10.56 -25.90 -52.36
N PRO A 461 10.14 -24.69 -52.82
CA PRO A 461 9.18 -24.47 -53.93
C PRO A 461 9.92 -23.96 -55.21
N PRO A 462 9.33 -23.37 -56.32
CA PRO A 462 8.38 -22.23 -56.36
C PRO A 462 7.40 -22.16 -57.58
N ALA A 463 6.40 -21.25 -57.53
CA ALA A 463 5.99 -20.46 -58.70
C ALA A 463 5.05 -19.29 -58.34
N THR A 464 5.47 -18.12 -58.78
CA THR A 464 4.91 -16.77 -58.75
C THR A 464 3.53 -16.63 -59.42
N GLN A 465 2.67 -15.75 -58.90
CA GLN A 465 1.98 -14.73 -59.71
C GLN A 465 1.32 -13.63 -58.87
N SER A 466 1.44 -12.41 -59.37
CA SER A 466 1.22 -11.13 -58.70
C SER A 466 -0.03 -10.43 -59.26
N LYS A 467 -0.85 -9.88 -58.34
CA LYS A 467 -1.65 -8.61 -58.30
C LYS A 467 -2.23 -7.97 -59.59
N PRO A 468 -3.39 -7.25 -59.49
CA PRO A 468 -3.39 -5.79 -59.16
C PRO A 468 -4.59 -5.38 -58.24
N ALA A 469 -4.48 -4.63 -57.14
CA ALA A 469 -4.12 -3.21 -56.87
C ALA A 469 -5.22 -2.16 -57.22
N GLU A 470 -5.90 -1.65 -56.18
CA GLU A 470 -6.48 -0.28 -56.06
C GLU A 470 -6.46 0.15 -54.57
N PRO A 471 -6.54 1.45 -54.20
CA PRO A 471 -5.46 2.13 -53.48
C PRO A 471 -5.93 2.78 -52.14
N PRO A 472 -5.12 3.63 -51.49
CA PRO A 472 -4.67 3.48 -50.11
C PRO A 472 -5.59 4.14 -49.07
N VAL A 473 -5.96 3.41 -48.02
CA VAL A 473 -6.37 4.04 -46.76
C VAL A 473 -5.13 4.06 -45.86
N ALA A 474 -4.86 5.23 -45.30
CA ALA A 474 -3.66 5.58 -44.55
C ALA A 474 -3.32 4.57 -43.45
N PRO A 475 -2.03 4.31 -43.17
CA PRO A 475 -1.63 3.47 -42.05
C PRO A 475 -1.99 4.18 -40.74
N SER A 476 -2.97 3.62 -40.02
CA SER A 476 -3.17 3.93 -38.61
C SER A 476 -1.89 3.62 -37.86
N VAL A 477 -1.40 4.62 -37.14
CA VAL A 477 -0.16 4.62 -36.40
C VAL A 477 -0.20 3.52 -35.34
N THR A 478 0.60 2.48 -35.56
CA THR A 478 1.35 1.67 -34.60
C THR A 478 0.87 1.67 -33.13
N ASN A 479 0.03 0.71 -32.72
CA ASN A 479 -0.07 0.29 -31.31
C ASN A 479 0.76 -0.99 -31.09
N SER A 480 2.08 -0.87 -31.15
CA SER A 480 3.05 -1.96 -30.91
C SER A 480 3.04 -2.52 -29.47
N LYS A 481 2.18 -2.01 -28.57
CA LYS A 481 2.06 -2.47 -27.18
C LYS A 481 1.01 -3.57 -26.99
N LEU A 482 0.01 -3.69 -27.86
CA LEU A 482 -1.10 -4.65 -27.68
C LEU A 482 -0.67 -6.12 -27.53
N PRO A 483 0.23 -6.66 -28.38
CA PRO A 483 0.67 -8.05 -28.26
C PRO A 483 1.45 -8.33 -26.98
N ALA A 484 2.18 -7.33 -26.46
CA ALA A 484 2.93 -7.44 -25.22
C ALA A 484 2.01 -7.37 -23.99
N LEU A 485 0.96 -6.54 -24.04
CA LEU A 485 -0.05 -6.44 -22.98
C LEU A 485 -0.93 -7.69 -22.89
N GLY A 486 -1.27 -8.31 -24.02
CA GLY A 486 -1.98 -9.60 -24.02
C GLY A 486 -1.23 -10.72 -23.29
N GLN A 487 0.10 -10.71 -23.28
CA GLN A 487 0.92 -11.67 -22.52
C GLN A 487 0.94 -11.42 -21.01
N LEU A 488 0.44 -10.27 -20.58
CA LEU A 488 0.30 -9.87 -19.18
C LEU A 488 -1.12 -10.10 -18.65
N GLN A 489 -2.07 -10.50 -19.49
CA GLN A 489 -3.42 -10.86 -19.05
C GLN A 489 -3.37 -12.03 -18.06
N GLY A 490 -4.11 -11.91 -16.96
CA GLY A 490 -4.11 -12.82 -15.82
C GLY A 490 -2.92 -12.70 -14.88
N LYS A 491 -1.95 -11.81 -15.15
CA LYS A 491 -0.78 -11.58 -14.28
C LYS A 491 -0.96 -10.35 -13.41
N GLU A 492 -0.24 -10.33 -12.30
CA GLU A 492 -0.14 -9.15 -11.46
C GLU A 492 0.77 -8.11 -12.12
N VAL A 493 0.23 -6.91 -12.31
CA VAL A 493 0.90 -5.81 -12.98
C VAL A 493 0.78 -4.52 -12.18
N THR A 494 1.77 -3.65 -12.31
CA THR A 494 1.68 -2.25 -11.89
C THR A 494 1.44 -1.39 -13.11
N VAL A 495 0.26 -0.77 -13.20
CA VAL A 495 -0.11 0.20 -14.25
C VAL A 495 0.25 1.59 -13.75
N THR A 496 1.08 2.30 -14.51
CA THR A 496 1.34 3.74 -14.35
C THR A 496 0.57 4.50 -15.42
N ALA A 497 -0.33 5.40 -15.04
CA ALA A 497 -1.03 6.28 -15.97
C ALA A 497 -0.19 7.52 -16.33
N GLY A 498 -0.59 8.25 -17.37
CA GLY A 498 0.08 9.43 -17.92
C GLY A 498 0.06 10.62 -16.96
N ASP A 499 -0.88 10.59 -16.01
CA ASP A 499 -0.94 11.52 -14.87
C ASP A 499 0.04 11.16 -13.73
N GLY A 500 0.72 10.01 -13.83
CA GLY A 500 1.69 9.52 -12.85
C GLY A 500 1.14 8.56 -11.79
N SER A 501 -0.17 8.26 -11.80
CA SER A 501 -0.74 7.34 -10.83
C SER A 501 -0.31 5.90 -11.08
N GLN A 502 0.11 5.21 -10.02
CA GLN A 502 0.46 3.78 -10.06
C GLN A 502 -0.61 2.96 -9.35
N ARG A 503 -1.10 1.90 -10.00
CA ARG A 503 -2.01 0.92 -9.39
C ARG A 503 -1.50 -0.48 -9.66
N ARG A 504 -1.46 -1.30 -8.61
CA ARG A 504 -1.09 -2.71 -8.67
C ARG A 504 -2.36 -3.55 -8.62
N GLY A 505 -2.48 -4.50 -9.53
CA GLY A 505 -3.65 -5.38 -9.63
C GLY A 505 -3.44 -6.48 -10.66
N ILE A 506 -4.46 -7.29 -10.87
CA ILE A 506 -4.47 -8.35 -11.87
C ILE A 506 -5.01 -7.78 -13.17
N LEU A 507 -4.29 -7.97 -14.27
CA LEU A 507 -4.75 -7.55 -15.59
C LEU A 507 -5.84 -8.49 -16.08
N THR A 508 -7.10 -8.08 -16.08
CA THR A 508 -8.23 -8.96 -16.43
C THR A 508 -8.64 -8.84 -17.89
N GLY A 509 -8.55 -7.65 -18.48
CA GLY A 509 -8.92 -7.36 -19.88
C GLY A 509 -7.86 -6.55 -20.62
N VAL A 510 -7.69 -6.86 -21.91
CA VAL A 510 -6.81 -6.11 -22.82
C VAL A 510 -7.53 -5.99 -24.16
N GLU A 511 -8.12 -4.82 -24.39
CA GLU A 511 -8.87 -4.49 -25.59
C GLU A 511 -8.03 -3.62 -26.55
N SER A 512 -8.60 -3.27 -27.71
CA SER A 512 -7.92 -2.47 -28.74
C SER A 512 -7.64 -1.02 -28.33
N ASP A 513 -8.39 -0.51 -27.36
CA ASP A 513 -8.42 0.89 -26.93
C ASP A 513 -8.22 1.06 -25.42
N HIS A 514 -8.51 0.04 -24.61
CA HIS A 514 -8.37 0.09 -23.16
C HIS A 514 -7.83 -1.21 -22.56
N VAL A 515 -7.53 -1.14 -21.26
CA VAL A 515 -7.05 -2.24 -20.43
C VAL A 515 -7.82 -2.23 -19.12
N THR A 516 -8.21 -3.41 -18.65
CA THR A 516 -8.97 -3.58 -17.40
C THR A 516 -8.08 -4.19 -16.32
N LEU A 517 -8.00 -3.52 -15.18
CA LEU A 517 -7.19 -3.90 -14.02
C LEU A 517 -8.10 -4.17 -12.82
N SER A 518 -8.08 -5.39 -12.29
CA SER A 518 -8.78 -5.76 -11.06
C SER A 518 -7.86 -5.54 -9.86
N VAL A 519 -8.28 -4.68 -8.93
CA VAL A 519 -7.49 -4.29 -7.74
C VAL A 519 -8.20 -4.82 -6.48
N PRO A 520 -7.53 -5.61 -5.62
CA PRO A 520 -8.12 -6.08 -4.37
C PRO A 520 -8.34 -4.91 -3.40
N MET A 521 -9.56 -4.77 -2.87
CA MET A 521 -9.94 -3.77 -1.87
C MET A 521 -11.06 -4.29 -0.93
N GLY A 522 -10.80 -4.30 0.37
CA GLY A 522 -11.77 -4.71 1.38
C GLY A 522 -12.23 -6.16 1.19
N ALA A 523 -13.55 -6.38 1.16
CA ALA A 523 -14.17 -7.69 0.99
C ALA A 523 -14.14 -8.25 -0.45
N GLY A 524 -13.48 -7.58 -1.41
CA GLY A 524 -13.46 -8.04 -2.79
C GLY A 524 -12.45 -7.32 -3.67
N SER A 525 -12.77 -7.22 -4.97
CA SER A 525 -11.97 -6.48 -5.94
C SER A 525 -12.79 -5.44 -6.68
N MET A 526 -12.10 -4.40 -7.15
CA MET A 526 -12.68 -3.33 -7.93
C MET A 526 -11.95 -3.18 -9.25
N GLU A 527 -12.71 -3.11 -10.33
CA GLU A 527 -12.15 -2.96 -11.67
C GLU A 527 -11.88 -1.49 -12.03
N TYR A 528 -10.76 -1.29 -12.72
CA TYR A 528 -10.33 -0.02 -13.27
C TYR A 528 -10.11 -0.16 -14.76
N PHE A 529 -10.69 0.79 -15.50
CA PHE A 529 -10.53 0.91 -16.94
C PHE A 529 -9.50 2.00 -17.23
N TYR A 530 -8.51 1.68 -18.07
CA TYR A 530 -7.49 2.60 -18.53
C TYR A 530 -7.46 2.63 -20.05
N ASP A 531 -7.65 3.81 -20.64
CA ASP A 531 -7.40 4.00 -22.07
C ASP A 531 -5.91 3.75 -22.35
N LEU A 532 -5.57 3.04 -23.42
CA LEU A 532 -4.17 2.73 -23.76
C LEU A 532 -3.30 3.98 -23.90
N ASP A 533 -3.88 5.07 -24.40
CA ASP A 533 -3.22 6.37 -24.56
C ASP A 533 -2.95 7.06 -23.21
N SER A 534 -3.73 6.73 -22.19
CA SER A 534 -3.58 7.23 -20.83
C SER A 534 -2.53 6.46 -20.03
N ILE A 535 -1.93 5.40 -20.57
CA ILE A 535 -1.00 4.52 -19.85
C ILE A 535 0.44 4.89 -20.20
N SER A 536 1.17 5.39 -19.21
CA SER A 536 2.59 5.71 -19.38
C SER A 536 3.46 4.45 -19.34
N ASN A 537 3.18 3.53 -18.41
CA ASN A 537 3.95 2.30 -18.25
C ASN A 537 3.09 1.15 -17.66
N ILE A 538 3.38 -0.10 -18.03
CA ILE A 538 2.81 -1.30 -17.39
C ILE A 538 3.94 -2.29 -17.19
N GLU A 539 4.14 -2.71 -15.96
CA GLU A 539 5.18 -3.67 -15.60
C GLU A 539 4.57 -4.86 -14.86
N ALA A 540 4.95 -6.07 -15.28
CA ALA A 540 4.67 -7.27 -14.51
C ALA A 540 5.45 -7.22 -13.20
N VAL A 541 4.80 -7.54 -12.09
CA VAL A 541 5.50 -7.69 -10.82
C VAL A 541 6.37 -8.94 -10.92
N LYS A 542 7.69 -8.77 -10.93
CA LYS A 542 8.62 -9.90 -10.81
C LYS A 542 8.65 -10.35 -9.35
N HIS A 543 8.28 -11.61 -9.13
CA HIS A 543 8.47 -12.32 -7.86
C HIS A 543 9.93 -12.69 -7.66
#